data_AF-A0A9D5UA97-F1
#
_entry.id   AF-A0A9D5UA97-F1
#
_cell.length_a   1.000
_cell.length_b   1.000
_cell.length_c   1.000
_cell.angle_alpha   90.00
_cell.angle_beta   90.00
_cell.angle_gamma   90.00
#
_symmetry.space_group_name_H-M   'P 1'
#
loop_
_entity.id
_entity.type
_entity.pdbx_description
1 polymer ?
#
loop_
_entity_poly.entity_id
_entity_poly.type
_entity_poly.pdbx_seq_one_letter_code
_entity_poly.pdbx_strand_id
1 'polypeptide(L)' 'MGMLKPWHIIVLLVVVLLLFGAKRLPDLARSVGQSLKIFKSEVKDLRDDDKPAEPAVKDDDAPKA' A
#
# COMPACT_ATOMS: atom_id res chain seq x y z
N MET A 1 -17.37 -16.66 19.78
CA MET A 1 -16.91 -15.25 19.88
C MET A 1 -15.44 -15.23 20.30
N GLY A 2 -14.51 -15.29 19.34
CA GLY A 2 -13.06 -15.28 19.64
C GLY A 2 -12.20 -15.49 18.39
N MET A 3 -12.69 -15.01 17.24
CA MET A 3 -12.40 -15.60 15.93
C MET A 3 -11.03 -15.27 15.35
N LEU A 4 -10.29 -14.29 15.90
CA LEU A 4 -8.99 -13.91 15.34
C LEU A 4 -8.05 -13.53 16.48
N LYS A 5 -7.65 -14.52 17.29
CA LYS A 5 -6.61 -14.30 18.29
C LYS A 5 -5.32 -13.95 17.52
N PRO A 6 -4.71 -12.75 17.73
CA PRO A 6 -3.53 -12.29 16.99
C PRO A 6 -2.37 -13.29 16.97
N TRP A 7 -2.36 -14.20 17.94
CA TRP A 7 -1.43 -15.32 18.05
C TRP A 7 -1.35 -16.22 16.79
N HIS A 8 -2.47 -16.53 16.14
CA HIS A 8 -2.46 -17.40 14.95
C HIS A 8 -1.77 -16.72 13.76
N ILE A 9 -1.98 -15.41 13.61
CA ILE A 9 -1.37 -14.61 12.53
C ILE A 9 0.14 -14.58 12.72
N ILE A 10 0.63 -14.41 13.95
CA ILE A 10 2.06 -14.42 14.26
C ILE A 10 2.68 -15.78 13.91
N VAL A 11 2.05 -16.89 14.30
CA VAL A 11 2.53 -18.24 13.97
C VAL A 11 2.58 -18.46 12.46
N LEU A 12 1.53 -18.05 11.74
CA LEU A 12 1.50 -18.13 10.27
C LEU A 12 2.64 -17.31 9.63
N LEU A 13 2.87 -16.09 10.12
CA LEU A 13 3.92 -15.20 9.63
C LEU A 13 5.31 -15.83 9.84
N VAL A 14 5.55 -16.45 11.00
CA VAL A 14 6.79 -17.19 11.28
C VAL A 14 6.97 -18.36 10.31
N VAL A 15 5.92 -19.16 10.05
CA VAL A 15 5.99 -20.27 9.08
C VAL A 15 6.31 -19.77 7.68
N VAL A 16 5.65 -18.70 7.22
CA VAL A 16 5.93 -18.08 5.91
C VAL A 16 7.37 -17.55 5.86
N LEU A 17 7.87 -16.92 6.93
CA LEU A 17 9.26 -16.46 7.00
C LEU A 17 10.28 -17.61 6.98
N LEU A 18 9.96 -18.78 7.54
CA LEU A 18 10.83 -19.95 7.48
C LEU A 18 10.86 -20.57 6.07
N LEU A 19 9.72 -20.63 5.38
CA LEU A 19 9.62 -21.19 4.03
C LEU A 19 10.23 -20.29 2.96
N PHE A 20 9.91 -19.00 3.00
CA PHE A 20 10.35 -18.04 2.00
C PHE A 20 11.66 -17.35 2.39
N GLY A 21 11.98 -17.26 3.68
CA GLY A 21 13.12 -16.52 4.21
C GLY A 21 12.81 -15.04 4.44
N ALA A 22 13.34 -14.48 5.53
CA ALA A 22 13.15 -13.07 5.90
C ALA A 22 13.63 -12.04 4.86
N LYS A 23 14.54 -12.46 3.95
CA LYS A 23 15.03 -11.61 2.85
C LYS A 23 14.13 -11.62 1.61
N ARG A 24 13.36 -12.69 1.36
CA ARG A 24 12.53 -12.80 0.14
C ARG A 24 11.18 -12.13 0.28
N LEU A 25 10.59 -12.15 1.48
CA LEU A 25 9.33 -11.50 1.78
C LEU A 25 9.31 -9.98 1.44
N PRO A 26 10.30 -9.17 1.88
CA PRO A 26 10.33 -7.74 1.54
C PRO A 26 10.66 -7.48 0.06
N ASP A 27 11.42 -8.37 -0.58
CA ASP A 27 11.77 -8.26 -1.99
C ASP A 27 10.53 -8.48 -2.89
N LEU A 28 9.77 -9.54 -2.61
CA LEU A 28 8.49 -9.82 -3.27
C LEU A 28 7.45 -8.73 -2.99
N ALA A 29 7.38 -8.24 -1.75
CA ALA A 29 6.47 -7.14 -1.42
C ALA A 29 6.84 -5.84 -2.16
N ARG A 30 8.13 -5.54 -2.34
CA ARG A 30 8.59 -4.38 -3.10
C ARG A 30 8.27 -4.49 -4.58
N SER A 31 8.52 -5.64 -5.22
CA SER A 31 8.24 -5.83 -6.64
C SER A 31 6.73 -5.76 -6.93
N VAL A 32 5.92 -6.46 -6.15
CA VAL A 32 4.45 -6.42 -6.25
C VAL A 32 3.93 -5.02 -5.91
N GLY A 33 4.46 -4.39 -4.86
CA GLY A 33 4.08 -3.03 -4.47
C GLY A 33 4.37 -1.99 -5.55
N GLN A 34 5.48 -2.15 -6.28
CA GLN A 34 5.82 -1.27 -7.39
C GLN A 34 4.85 -1.45 -8.56
N SER A 35 4.50 -2.70 -8.92
CA SER A 35 3.47 -2.98 -9.94
C SER A 35 2.09 -2.43 -9.52
N LEU A 36 1.69 -2.62 -8.27
CA LEU A 36 0.43 -2.07 -7.75
C LEU A 36 0.42 -0.54 -7.70
N LYS A 37 1.56 0.10 -7.43
CA LYS A 37 1.69 1.57 -7.45
C LYS A 37 1.46 2.11 -8.86
N ILE A 38 2.11 1.53 -9.87
CA ILE A 38 1.95 1.93 -11.27
C ILE A 38 0.51 1.73 -11.71
N PHE A 39 -0.05 0.53 -11.45
CA PHE A 39 -1.45 0.24 -11.76
C PHE A 39 -2.41 1.20 -11.07
N LYS A 40 -2.16 1.56 -9.81
CA LYS A 40 -3.01 2.51 -9.08
C LYS A 40 -2.90 3.93 -9.62
N SER A 41 -1.72 4.36 -10.07
CA SER A 41 -1.57 5.66 -10.74
C SER A 41 -2.36 5.70 -12.03
N GLU A 42 -2.17 4.72 -12.92
CA GLU A 42 -2.89 4.65 -14.20
C GLU A 42 -4.42 4.59 -13.99
N VAL A 43 -4.89 3.75 -13.05
CA VAL A 43 -6.31 3.65 -12.70
C VAL A 43 -6.85 4.93 -12.06
N LYS A 44 -6.01 5.69 -11.33
CA LYS A 44 -6.41 6.97 -10.76
C LYS A 44 -6.53 8.03 -11.84
N ASP A 45 -5.58 8.11 -12.76
CA ASP A 45 -5.61 9.05 -13.89
C ASP A 45 -6.87 8.80 -14.76
N LEU A 46 -7.17 7.53 -15.06
CA LEU A 46 -8.41 7.13 -15.76
C LEU A 46 -9.71 7.48 -15.02
N ARG A 47 -9.68 7.54 -13.68
CA ARG A 47 -10.86 7.89 -12.86
C ARG A 47 -11.00 9.39 -12.61
N ASP A 48 -9.89 10.14 -12.65
CA ASP A 48 -9.89 11.59 -12.52
C ASP A 48 -10.28 12.27 -13.84
N ASP A 49 -10.02 11.68 -15.01
CA ASP A 49 -10.49 12.18 -16.33
C ASP A 49 -12.04 12.16 -16.48
N ASP A 50 -12.75 11.38 -15.63
CA ASP A 50 -14.23 11.30 -15.62
C ASP A 50 -14.87 12.27 -14.60
N LYS A 51 -14.07 13.02 -13.83
CA LYS A 51 -14.55 14.04 -12.88
C LYS A 51 -14.19 15.45 -13.36
N PRO A 52 -15.14 16.39 -13.45
CA PRO A 52 -14.81 17.80 -13.67
C PRO A 52 -13.81 18.25 -12.61
N ALA A 53 -12.69 18.80 -13.05
CA ALA A 53 -11.57 19.22 -12.22
C ALA A 53 -12.04 20.06 -11.02
N GLU A 54 -12.08 19.45 -9.84
CA GLU A 54 -12.14 20.20 -8.59
C GLU A 54 -10.69 20.59 -8.26
N PRO A 55 -10.40 21.89 -8.06
CA PRO A 55 -9.05 22.34 -7.82
C PRO A 55 -8.59 21.78 -6.47
N ALA A 56 -7.60 20.88 -6.50
CA ALA A 56 -6.84 20.53 -5.32
C ALA A 56 -6.11 21.79 -4.84
N VAL A 57 -6.76 22.52 -3.94
CA VAL A 57 -6.15 23.58 -3.14
C VAL A 57 -4.94 22.95 -2.46
N LYS A 58 -3.76 23.32 -2.95
CA LYS A 58 -2.50 23.13 -2.25
C LYS A 58 -2.51 24.09 -1.06
N ASP A 59 -3.17 23.68 0.01
CA ASP A 59 -2.89 24.24 1.33
C ASP A 59 -1.56 23.62 1.78
N ASP A 60 -0.45 24.30 1.46
CA ASP A 60 0.81 24.27 2.22
C ASP A 60 1.81 25.28 1.59
N ASP A 61 1.37 26.53 1.43
CA ASP A 61 2.27 27.68 1.35
C ASP A 61 1.86 28.62 2.48
N ALA A 62 2.31 28.29 3.69
CA ALA A 62 2.13 29.13 4.86
C ALA A 62 3.10 30.32 4.75
N PRO A 63 2.62 31.57 4.59
CA PRO A 63 3.49 32.73 4.67
C PRO A 63 3.78 32.98 6.15
N LYS A 64 5.02 32.79 6.58
CA LYS A 64 5.48 33.39 7.84
C LYS A 64 6.42 34.54 7.50
N ALA A 65 5.83 35.73 7.68
CA ALA A 65 6.48 37.03 7.81
C ALA A 65 7.46 37.08 9.00
#